data_AF-A0A2S8Z4D6-F1
#
_entry.id   AF-A0A2S8Z4D6-F1
#
_cell.length_a   1.000
_cell.length_b   1.000
_cell.length_c   1.000
_cell.angle_alpha   90.00
_cell.angle_beta   90.00
_cell.angle_gamma   90.00
#
_symmetry.space_group_name_H-M   'P 1'
#
loop_
_entity.id
_entity.type
_entity.pdbx_description
1 polymer ?
#
loop_
_entity_poly.entity_id
_entity_poly.type
_entity_poly.pdbx_seq_one_letter_code
_entity_poly.pdbx_strand_id
1 'polypeptide(L)'
;MRNEERTTAMSPGIARRAALGVVVGGAASALALGAGGTAAHAATTLTSVGSFAALAALPITSPMEPVVVLGRAAIGDGGEGVFIWDAAAAASSADGGTRLASTASATGVWRRQTDGDDRMSARWFGVKADGSADDTTAFQSAVNAAVRAGAVLMAPAGTIRITSSVTVPAVGTSRRLFIQGAGQVQTRFRLSASGRFDFDLGVSSEWDNGHLVLRDFSVLCDSAETITAVTARFARVSGATAQTSIIENVEVVGVSDTTGPKVAFHLVDASALRFRGARIQGRRSGGGSDTVGVLLSGGSIPVEIYLSEINVYFMNTAFLVDGTADRRLEGVHLDKCAAVACAYGVTANAAPTDQSLWIKVSQSHFNCTKGGISTSNYGNILFTGNLIYGLPAGGASVAFLAVSVSNGGGSGVGHLSMIADNIIEYAGSTTAAKNGILIAGGASEDSILISNNILAFFDTAIWLAPTANRVAIAATNMFKSNTTPTLNQGSNNVVAPALVTW
;
A
#
# COMPACT_ATOMS: atom_id res chain seq x y z
N MET A 1 -2.82 -31.42 -40.78
CA MET A 1 -3.24 -30.58 -41.91
C MET A 1 -3.29 -29.13 -41.41
N ARG A 2 -2.39 -28.31 -41.97
CA ARG A 2 -2.27 -26.83 -42.06
C ARG A 2 -3.00 -25.99 -40.99
N ASN A 3 -2.26 -25.33 -40.11
CA ASN A 3 -1.68 -23.97 -40.25
C ASN A 3 -2.75 -22.88 -40.42
N GLU A 4 -2.89 -22.04 -39.41
CA GLU A 4 -3.05 -20.59 -39.57
C GLU A 4 -2.56 -19.88 -38.29
N GLU A 5 -1.28 -19.53 -38.31
CA GLU A 5 -0.66 -18.54 -37.43
C GLU A 5 -1.22 -17.16 -37.77
N ARG A 6 -1.77 -16.46 -36.78
CA ARG A 6 -2.13 -15.04 -36.89
C ARG A 6 -1.11 -14.21 -36.13
N THR A 7 0.05 -14.02 -36.74
CA THR A 7 1.05 -13.02 -36.33
C THR A 7 0.56 -11.63 -36.72
N THR A 8 -0.05 -10.91 -35.78
CA THR A 8 -0.20 -9.45 -35.90
C THR A 8 1.12 -8.79 -35.51
N ALA A 9 1.93 -8.50 -36.54
CA ALA A 9 3.08 -7.62 -36.44
C ALA A 9 2.59 -6.21 -36.02
N MET A 10 2.87 -5.83 -34.78
CA MET A 10 2.83 -4.42 -34.38
C MET A 10 4.04 -3.72 -35.00
N SER A 11 3.75 -2.78 -35.90
CA SER A 11 4.70 -1.85 -36.49
C SER A 11 5.48 -1.11 -35.40
N PRO A 12 6.82 -1.03 -35.47
CA PRO A 12 7.59 -0.13 -34.60
C PRO A 12 7.32 1.31 -35.05
N GLY A 13 6.41 1.97 -34.32
CA GLY A 13 6.18 3.41 -34.43
C GLY A 13 7.47 4.16 -34.14
N ILE A 14 7.90 4.93 -35.15
CA ILE A 14 9.09 5.76 -35.21
C ILE A 14 9.21 6.64 -33.96
N ALA A 15 10.11 6.28 -33.06
CA ALA A 15 10.61 7.17 -32.02
C ALA A 15 11.58 8.18 -32.64
N ARG A 16 11.06 9.28 -33.19
CA ARG A 16 11.84 10.51 -33.37
C ARG A 16 11.67 11.38 -32.12
N ARG A 17 12.42 11.07 -31.07
CA ARG A 17 12.81 12.08 -30.07
C ARG A 17 14.27 12.38 -30.33
N ALA A 18 14.51 13.60 -30.82
CA ALA A 18 15.83 14.13 -31.07
C ALA A 18 16.68 13.99 -29.81
N ALA A 19 17.79 13.25 -29.93
CA ALA A 19 18.89 13.36 -29.01
C ALA A 19 19.44 14.78 -29.13
N LEU A 20 19.16 15.61 -28.14
CA LEU A 20 19.91 16.85 -27.93
C LEU A 20 21.29 16.41 -27.41
N GLY A 21 22.21 16.16 -28.34
CA GLY A 21 23.60 15.92 -28.03
C GLY A 21 24.19 17.17 -27.39
N VAL A 22 24.30 17.19 -26.07
CA VAL A 22 25.17 18.13 -25.37
C VAL A 22 26.60 17.73 -25.73
N VAL A 23 27.17 18.44 -26.71
CA VAL A 23 28.59 18.36 -27.03
C VAL A 23 29.34 19.04 -25.88
N VAL A 24 29.81 18.24 -24.93
CA VAL A 24 30.88 18.66 -24.02
C VAL A 24 32.20 18.30 -24.70
N GLY A 25 32.78 19.27 -25.38
CA GLY A 25 34.09 19.15 -26.03
C GLY A 25 34.46 20.50 -26.61
N GLY A 26 35.52 21.11 -26.06
CA GLY A 26 35.94 22.48 -26.35
C GLY A 26 36.32 22.76 -27.81
N ALA A 27 36.53 24.06 -28.04
CA ALA A 27 36.78 24.76 -29.30
C ALA A 27 35.50 25.22 -30.03
N ALA A 28 35.28 26.53 -29.94
CA ALA A 28 34.31 27.28 -30.72
C ALA A 28 34.41 26.94 -32.21
N SER A 29 33.41 26.24 -32.75
CA SER A 29 33.17 26.20 -34.19
C SER A 29 32.09 27.21 -34.51
N ALA A 30 32.50 28.39 -34.96
CA ALA A 30 31.61 29.37 -35.53
C ALA A 30 31.05 28.83 -36.85
N LEU A 31 29.74 28.54 -36.89
CA LEU A 31 29.02 28.42 -38.16
C LEU A 31 28.97 29.82 -38.79
N ALA A 32 29.83 30.06 -39.79
CA ALA A 32 29.76 31.25 -40.61
C ALA A 32 28.56 31.14 -41.57
N LEU A 33 27.41 31.69 -41.17
CA LEU A 33 26.31 32.00 -42.09
C LEU A 33 26.68 33.25 -42.88
N GLY A 34 26.53 33.14 -44.20
CA GLY A 34 26.94 34.13 -45.19
C GLY A 34 26.34 35.52 -44.97
N ALA A 35 27.12 36.52 -45.39
CA ALA A 35 26.84 37.94 -45.28
C ALA A 35 25.49 38.33 -45.92
N GLY A 36 24.54 38.69 -45.06
CA GLY A 36 23.29 39.36 -45.40
C GLY A 36 22.69 39.86 -44.10
N GLY A 37 22.66 41.17 -43.91
CA GLY A 37 22.37 41.82 -42.62
C GLY A 37 21.07 41.35 -41.96
N THR A 38 21.21 40.63 -40.86
CA THR A 38 20.21 40.46 -39.81
C THR A 38 20.96 40.40 -38.50
N ALA A 39 20.53 41.19 -37.49
CA ALA A 39 21.15 41.26 -36.18
C ALA A 39 21.53 39.87 -35.68
N ALA A 40 22.84 39.60 -35.57
CA ALA A 40 23.33 38.44 -34.89
C ALA A 40 22.75 38.48 -33.48
N HIS A 41 21.78 37.60 -33.19
CA HIS A 41 21.44 37.32 -31.81
C HIS A 41 22.73 36.78 -31.20
N ALA A 42 23.42 37.61 -30.43
CA ALA A 42 24.56 37.18 -29.65
C ALA A 42 24.09 35.95 -28.85
N ALA A 43 24.64 34.78 -29.16
CA ALA A 43 24.32 33.57 -28.43
C ALA A 43 24.86 33.78 -27.01
N THR A 44 23.98 34.20 -26.09
CA THR A 44 24.31 34.31 -24.67
C THR A 44 24.75 32.91 -24.23
N THR A 45 26.05 32.76 -24.00
CA THR A 45 26.62 31.47 -23.63
C THR A 45 26.31 31.29 -22.16
N LEU A 46 25.28 30.50 -21.85
CA LEU A 46 24.94 30.18 -20.47
C LEU A 46 26.14 29.53 -19.79
N THR A 47 26.48 30.02 -18.60
CA THR A 47 27.54 29.43 -17.79
C THR A 47 27.15 28.01 -17.42
N SER A 48 28.05 27.04 -17.61
CA SER A 48 27.82 25.65 -17.20
C SER A 48 28.84 25.18 -16.17
N VAL A 49 28.39 24.46 -15.15
CA VAL A 49 29.25 23.85 -14.11
C VAL A 49 28.98 22.36 -13.97
N GLY A 50 30.01 21.59 -13.60
CA GLY A 50 29.93 20.12 -13.57
C GLY A 50 29.18 19.53 -12.39
N SER A 51 29.01 20.27 -11.28
CA SER A 51 28.45 19.75 -10.03
C SER A 51 27.82 20.85 -9.16
N PHE A 52 27.06 20.45 -8.13
CA PHE A 52 26.55 21.38 -7.12
C PHE A 52 27.66 22.03 -6.31
N ALA A 53 28.77 21.32 -6.06
CA ALA A 53 29.92 21.91 -5.38
C ALA A 53 30.54 23.04 -6.22
N ALA A 54 30.64 22.85 -7.55
CA ALA A 54 31.09 23.89 -8.45
C ALA A 54 30.10 25.07 -8.54
N LEU A 55 28.79 24.81 -8.51
CA LEU A 55 27.77 25.86 -8.44
C LEU A 55 27.87 26.66 -7.13
N ALA A 56 28.00 25.99 -5.99
CA ALA A 56 28.08 26.64 -4.68
C ALA A 56 29.31 27.56 -4.57
N ALA A 57 30.43 27.18 -5.20
CA ALA A 57 31.66 27.98 -5.24
C ALA A 57 31.68 29.06 -6.33
N LEU A 58 30.68 29.11 -7.21
CA LEU A 58 30.66 30.06 -8.32
C LEU A 58 30.58 31.51 -7.78
N PRO A 59 31.49 32.40 -8.20
CA PRO A 59 31.45 33.81 -7.80
C PRO A 59 30.12 34.45 -8.19
N ILE A 60 29.49 35.15 -7.25
CA ILE A 60 28.18 35.78 -7.46
C ILE A 60 28.38 37.23 -7.92
N THR A 61 27.90 37.52 -9.12
CA THR A 61 27.84 38.88 -9.68
C THR A 61 26.38 39.29 -9.86
N SER A 62 26.01 40.53 -9.54
CA SER A 62 24.62 41.02 -9.70
C SER A 62 24.51 41.95 -10.91
N PRO A 63 23.59 41.71 -11.87
CA PRO A 63 22.68 40.57 -11.96
C PRO A 63 23.41 39.28 -12.37
N MET A 64 22.93 38.12 -11.89
CA MET A 64 23.49 36.83 -12.26
C MET A 64 22.64 36.15 -13.33
N GLU A 65 23.26 35.70 -14.41
CA GLU A 65 22.60 34.89 -15.42
C GLU A 65 22.29 33.47 -14.88
N PRO A 66 21.27 32.78 -15.43
CA PRO A 66 21.02 31.38 -15.10
C PRO A 66 22.24 30.49 -15.39
N VAL A 67 22.50 29.52 -14.52
CA VAL A 67 23.62 28.59 -14.62
C VAL A 67 23.11 27.19 -14.91
N VAL A 68 23.69 26.54 -15.92
CA VAL A 68 23.42 25.14 -16.25
C VAL A 68 24.32 24.24 -15.41
N VAL A 69 23.73 23.33 -14.67
CA VAL A 69 24.44 22.33 -13.89
C VAL A 69 24.34 20.98 -14.59
N LEU A 70 25.48 20.34 -14.81
CA LEU A 70 25.61 19.09 -15.57
C LEU A 70 25.48 17.82 -14.71
N GLY A 71 25.29 17.96 -13.40
CA GLY A 71 25.05 16.88 -12.45
C GLY A 71 25.10 17.37 -11.01
N ARG A 72 24.67 16.55 -10.04
CA ARG A 72 24.74 16.91 -8.62
C ARG A 72 26.16 16.73 -8.07
N ALA A 73 26.67 15.51 -8.14
CA ALA A 73 28.00 15.11 -7.69
C ALA A 73 28.92 14.80 -8.88
N ALA A 74 28.39 14.13 -9.90
CA ALA A 74 29.09 13.84 -11.14
C ALA A 74 28.21 14.17 -12.34
N ILE A 75 28.83 14.48 -13.49
CA ILE A 75 28.11 14.74 -14.72
C ILE A 75 27.25 13.53 -15.09
N GLY A 76 25.96 13.74 -15.39
CA GLY A 76 25.06 12.65 -15.81
C GLY A 76 24.42 11.84 -14.68
N ASP A 77 24.52 12.27 -13.42
CA ASP A 77 23.99 11.54 -12.27
C ASP A 77 22.48 11.76 -12.00
N GLY A 78 21.79 12.53 -12.86
CA GLY A 78 20.38 12.87 -12.73
C GLY A 78 20.11 14.12 -11.88
N GLY A 79 21.16 14.81 -11.44
CA GLY A 79 21.11 16.08 -10.73
C GLY A 79 21.13 17.33 -11.62
N GLU A 80 21.12 17.16 -12.94
CA GLU A 80 21.24 18.24 -13.91
C GLU A 80 20.09 19.25 -13.83
N GLY A 81 20.32 20.49 -14.25
CA GLY A 81 19.25 21.48 -14.38
C GLY A 81 19.77 22.92 -14.48
N VAL A 82 18.83 23.85 -14.60
CA VAL A 82 19.13 25.30 -14.61
C VAL A 82 18.90 25.86 -13.21
N PHE A 83 19.82 26.71 -12.73
CA PHE A 83 19.74 27.36 -11.43
C PHE A 83 19.82 28.87 -11.58
N ILE A 84 19.01 29.57 -10.80
CA ILE A 84 18.98 31.03 -10.73
C ILE A 84 19.40 31.46 -9.32
N TRP A 85 20.22 32.49 -9.23
CA TRP A 85 20.59 33.08 -7.96
C TRP A 85 19.40 33.86 -7.36
N ASP A 86 19.00 33.50 -6.14
CA ASP A 86 17.97 34.20 -5.36
C ASP A 86 18.65 34.87 -4.16
N ALA A 87 19.03 36.14 -4.34
CA ALA A 87 19.72 36.93 -3.31
C ALA A 87 18.86 37.23 -2.07
N ALA A 88 17.53 37.17 -2.20
CA ALA A 88 16.60 37.50 -1.12
C ALA A 88 16.31 36.31 -0.20
N ALA A 89 16.57 35.08 -0.66
CA ALA A 89 16.35 33.88 0.13
C ALA A 89 17.35 33.74 1.28
N ALA A 90 16.88 33.25 2.43
CA ALA A 90 17.76 32.89 3.53
C ALA A 90 18.60 31.65 3.15
N ALA A 91 19.91 31.69 3.43
CA ALA A 91 20.82 30.57 3.17
C ALA A 91 20.38 29.28 3.91
N SER A 92 19.76 29.43 5.08
CA SER A 92 19.17 28.33 5.87
C SER A 92 17.99 27.63 5.19
N SER A 93 17.45 28.19 4.09
CA SER A 93 16.41 27.53 3.28
C SER A 93 16.96 26.52 2.28
N ALA A 94 18.28 26.34 2.20
CA ALA A 94 18.90 25.31 1.37
C ALA A 94 18.46 23.91 1.80
N ASP A 95 18.12 23.06 0.81
CA ASP A 95 17.64 21.69 1.03
C ASP A 95 18.53 20.63 0.35
N GLY A 96 19.60 21.07 -0.32
CA GLY A 96 20.57 20.17 -0.96
C GLY A 96 20.11 19.60 -2.30
N GLY A 97 18.99 20.08 -2.86
CA GLY A 97 18.48 19.61 -4.16
C GLY A 97 17.82 20.70 -5.02
N THR A 98 16.82 21.39 -4.50
CA THR A 98 16.13 22.49 -5.20
C THR A 98 16.63 23.87 -4.77
N ARG A 99 17.21 23.97 -3.58
CA ARG A 99 17.85 25.17 -3.04
C ARG A 99 19.23 24.80 -2.52
N LEU A 100 20.25 25.47 -3.03
CA LEU A 100 21.65 25.20 -2.69
C LEU A 100 22.27 26.47 -2.10
N ALA A 101 22.89 26.33 -0.92
CA ALA A 101 23.65 27.42 -0.33
C ALA A 101 24.87 27.73 -1.22
N SER A 102 25.23 29.00 -1.30
CA SER A 102 26.51 29.41 -1.88
C SER A 102 27.60 29.37 -0.82
N THR A 103 28.82 29.00 -1.20
CA THR A 103 30.02 29.23 -0.38
C THR A 103 30.70 30.55 -0.72
N ALA A 104 30.28 31.21 -1.80
CA ALA A 104 30.76 32.52 -2.23
C ALA A 104 29.97 33.70 -1.63
N SER A 105 28.84 33.43 -0.95
CA SER A 105 28.02 34.44 -0.28
C SER A 105 27.44 33.90 1.03
N ALA A 106 27.37 34.74 2.06
CA ALA A 106 26.73 34.42 3.33
C ALA A 106 25.19 34.52 3.29
N THR A 107 24.64 35.14 2.25
CA THR A 107 23.19 35.29 2.01
C THR A 107 22.80 34.76 0.63
N GLY A 108 21.51 34.50 0.43
CA GLY A 108 20.98 33.99 -0.84
C GLY A 108 21.14 32.48 -1.01
N VAL A 109 20.44 31.94 -2.01
CA VAL A 109 20.57 30.54 -2.45
C VAL A 109 20.51 30.45 -3.96
N TRP A 110 21.14 29.42 -4.50
CA TRP A 110 20.85 28.95 -5.85
C TRP A 110 19.53 28.19 -5.85
N ARG A 111 18.55 28.67 -6.60
CA ARG A 111 17.25 28.01 -6.76
C ARG A 111 17.20 27.29 -8.10
N ARG A 112 16.92 26.00 -8.07
CA ARG A 112 16.62 25.20 -9.26
C ARG A 112 15.38 25.79 -9.94
N GLN A 113 15.50 26.09 -11.22
CA GLN A 113 14.35 26.42 -12.04
C GLN A 113 13.63 25.11 -12.38
N THR A 114 12.40 24.99 -11.90
CA THR A 114 11.45 23.98 -12.38
C THR A 114 10.60 24.62 -13.47
N ASP A 115 10.15 23.83 -14.43
CA ASP A 115 9.27 24.22 -15.54
C ASP A 115 7.81 24.43 -15.10
N GLY A 116 7.58 24.54 -13.80
CA GLY A 116 6.24 24.50 -13.21
C GLY A 116 5.65 23.09 -13.13
N ASP A 117 6.40 22.03 -13.47
CA ASP A 117 5.96 20.66 -13.20
C ASP A 117 5.94 20.43 -11.67
N ASP A 118 4.84 19.88 -11.17
CA ASP A 118 4.66 19.52 -9.77
C ASP A 118 5.45 18.24 -9.41
N ARG A 119 6.52 17.92 -10.14
CA ARG A 119 7.35 16.73 -9.96
C ARG A 119 8.74 17.07 -9.50
N MET A 120 9.24 16.26 -8.59
CA MET A 120 10.56 16.42 -7.98
C MET A 120 11.33 15.11 -8.10
N SER A 121 12.52 15.13 -8.71
CA SER A 121 13.36 13.93 -8.78
C SER A 121 14.13 13.71 -7.49
N ALA A 122 14.09 12.50 -6.93
CA ALA A 122 14.91 12.16 -5.77
C ALA A 122 16.43 12.23 -6.07
N ARG A 123 16.82 12.09 -7.35
CA ARG A 123 18.23 12.24 -7.78
C ARG A 123 18.78 13.64 -7.53
N TRP A 124 17.92 14.67 -7.54
CA TRP A 124 18.32 16.04 -7.20
C TRP A 124 18.90 16.15 -5.79
N PHE A 125 18.51 15.25 -4.88
CA PHE A 125 18.96 15.22 -3.49
C PHE A 125 20.10 14.22 -3.25
N GLY A 126 20.53 13.49 -4.28
CA GLY A 126 21.66 12.55 -4.22
C GLY A 126 21.28 11.09 -4.05
N VAL A 127 20.01 10.73 -4.27
CA VAL A 127 19.60 9.32 -4.33
C VAL A 127 20.26 8.67 -5.54
N LYS A 128 21.09 7.66 -5.30
CA LYS A 128 21.84 6.95 -6.34
C LYS A 128 21.03 5.81 -6.94
N ALA A 129 20.36 5.06 -6.08
CA ALA A 129 19.61 3.84 -6.42
C ALA A 129 20.48 2.73 -7.05
N ASP A 130 21.73 2.61 -6.62
CA ASP A 130 22.71 1.63 -7.13
C ASP A 130 22.70 0.29 -6.36
N GLY A 131 21.89 0.18 -5.31
CA GLY A 131 21.78 -1.01 -4.44
C GLY A 131 22.94 -1.19 -3.45
N SER A 132 23.96 -0.33 -3.50
CA SER A 132 25.14 -0.38 -2.63
C SER A 132 25.20 0.79 -1.66
N ALA A 133 25.06 2.01 -2.16
CA ALA A 133 25.09 3.21 -1.34
C ALA A 133 23.86 3.29 -0.44
N ASP A 134 24.05 3.80 0.78
CA ASP A 134 22.94 4.13 1.66
C ASP A 134 22.28 5.43 1.18
N ASP A 135 21.04 5.31 0.70
CA ASP A 135 20.27 6.42 0.15
C ASP A 135 19.38 7.10 1.19
N THR A 136 19.36 6.64 2.46
CA THR A 136 18.36 7.10 3.45
C THR A 136 18.35 8.62 3.61
N THR A 137 19.50 9.25 3.86
CA THR A 137 19.56 10.71 4.10
C THR A 137 19.17 11.51 2.85
N ALA A 138 19.60 11.06 1.66
CA ALA A 138 19.25 11.71 0.41
C ALA A 138 17.75 11.60 0.11
N PHE A 139 17.18 10.41 0.31
CA PHE A 139 15.76 10.17 0.10
C PHE A 139 14.90 10.92 1.12
N GLN A 140 15.31 10.97 2.39
CA GLN A 140 14.63 11.77 3.42
C GLN A 140 14.62 13.27 3.07
N SER A 141 15.74 13.81 2.59
CA SER A 141 15.79 15.22 2.12
C SER A 141 14.83 15.47 0.97
N ALA A 142 14.73 14.52 0.03
CA ALA A 142 13.79 14.60 -1.08
C ALA A 142 12.32 14.54 -0.60
N VAL A 143 11.98 13.65 0.33
CA VAL A 143 10.66 13.60 0.97
C VAL A 143 10.34 14.93 1.65
N ASN A 144 11.28 15.48 2.41
CA ASN A 144 11.08 16.76 3.10
C ASN A 144 10.80 17.91 2.13
N ALA A 145 11.53 17.97 1.03
CA ALA A 145 11.32 19.00 0.01
C ALA A 145 10.00 18.81 -0.75
N ALA A 146 9.66 17.57 -1.12
CA ALA A 146 8.42 17.26 -1.80
C ALA A 146 7.18 17.60 -0.95
N VAL A 147 7.20 17.26 0.34
CA VAL A 147 6.10 17.59 1.27
C VAL A 147 5.95 19.10 1.42
N ARG A 148 7.06 19.86 1.56
CA ARG A 148 7.00 21.33 1.64
C ARG A 148 6.48 21.97 0.35
N ALA A 149 6.80 21.39 -0.80
CA ALA A 149 6.38 21.90 -2.11
C ALA A 149 4.97 21.42 -2.52
N GLY A 150 4.43 20.39 -1.87
CA GLY A 150 3.23 19.69 -2.34
C GLY A 150 3.45 18.91 -3.65
N ALA A 151 4.70 18.56 -3.97
CA ALA A 151 5.11 17.95 -5.22
C ALA A 151 5.07 16.41 -5.19
N VAL A 152 4.97 15.80 -6.36
CA VAL A 152 5.17 14.37 -6.58
C VAL A 152 6.66 14.04 -6.57
N LEU A 153 7.10 13.26 -5.58
CA LEU A 153 8.45 12.76 -5.50
C LEU A 153 8.62 11.55 -6.43
N MET A 154 9.39 11.74 -7.49
CA MET A 154 9.78 10.70 -8.44
C MET A 154 10.99 9.94 -7.89
N ALA A 155 10.74 8.71 -7.44
CA ALA A 155 11.80 7.78 -7.06
C ALA A 155 12.42 7.15 -8.32
N PRO A 156 13.75 7.21 -8.48
CA PRO A 156 14.39 6.71 -9.70
C PRO A 156 14.25 5.20 -9.85
N ALA A 157 14.39 4.71 -11.08
CA ALA A 157 14.66 3.30 -11.33
C ALA A 157 16.01 2.91 -10.70
N GLY A 158 16.10 1.66 -10.23
CA GLY A 158 17.23 1.14 -9.48
C GLY A 158 16.81 0.60 -8.11
N THR A 159 17.82 0.30 -7.29
CA THR A 159 17.63 -0.18 -5.92
C THR A 159 18.06 0.89 -4.93
N ILE A 160 17.09 1.50 -4.25
CA ILE A 160 17.29 2.54 -3.25
C ILE A 160 17.45 1.86 -1.89
N ARG A 161 18.65 1.91 -1.30
CA ARG A 161 18.90 1.25 -0.01
C ARG A 161 18.50 2.19 1.13
N ILE A 162 17.63 1.71 2.02
CA ILE A 162 17.14 2.45 3.18
C ILE A 162 17.55 1.71 4.46
N THR A 163 18.45 2.30 5.24
CA THR A 163 18.99 1.67 6.46
C THR A 163 18.32 2.13 7.75
N SER A 164 17.67 3.30 7.74
CA SER A 164 16.89 3.82 8.87
C SER A 164 15.53 4.37 8.42
N SER A 165 14.67 4.73 9.37
CA SER A 165 13.31 5.20 9.09
C SER A 165 13.28 6.43 8.18
N VAL A 166 12.42 6.37 7.17
CA VAL A 166 12.00 7.55 6.39
C VAL A 166 10.67 8.05 6.92
N THR A 167 10.59 9.32 7.29
CA THR A 167 9.43 9.94 7.93
C THR A 167 8.87 11.11 7.13
N VAL A 168 7.61 11.48 7.42
CA VAL A 168 7.05 12.75 6.96
C VAL A 168 7.40 13.83 7.98
N PRO A 169 7.96 14.97 7.57
CA PRO A 169 8.28 16.03 8.52
C PRO A 169 7.01 16.66 9.08
N ALA A 170 7.07 17.12 10.34
CA ALA A 170 5.99 17.88 10.97
C ALA A 170 5.96 19.31 10.42
N VAL A 171 5.52 19.48 9.17
CA VAL A 171 5.38 20.79 8.52
C VAL A 171 3.91 21.13 8.31
N GLY A 172 3.54 22.37 8.66
CA GLY A 172 2.21 22.92 8.41
C GLY A 172 1.06 22.20 9.13
N THR A 173 -0.16 22.63 8.79
CA THR A 173 -1.41 22.04 9.32
C THR A 173 -1.88 20.87 8.44
N SER A 174 -1.58 20.88 7.13
CA SER A 174 -1.85 19.79 6.18
C SER A 174 -0.58 19.07 5.72
N ARG A 175 -0.61 17.73 5.64
CA ARG A 175 0.53 16.91 5.21
C ARG A 175 0.16 16.07 4.00
N ARG A 176 0.78 16.37 2.86
CA ARG A 176 0.60 15.62 1.61
C ARG A 176 1.91 14.99 1.19
N LEU A 177 1.90 13.69 0.96
CA LEU A 177 3.04 12.95 0.46
C LEU A 177 2.63 12.17 -0.78
N PHE A 178 3.33 12.42 -1.89
CA PHE A 178 3.16 11.73 -3.15
C PHE A 178 4.50 11.11 -3.53
N ILE A 179 4.59 9.79 -3.59
CA ILE A 179 5.78 9.06 -4.05
C ILE A 179 5.38 8.18 -5.22
N GLN A 180 6.07 8.36 -6.33
CA GLN A 180 5.88 7.56 -7.53
C GLN A 180 7.23 6.98 -7.99
N GLY A 181 7.29 5.66 -8.13
CA GLY A 181 8.42 4.98 -8.76
C GLY A 181 8.29 4.89 -10.28
N ALA A 182 9.31 4.33 -10.93
CA ALA A 182 9.34 4.08 -12.36
C ALA A 182 8.61 2.78 -12.79
N GLY A 183 7.97 2.08 -11.85
CA GLY A 183 7.35 0.77 -12.01
C GLY A 183 7.72 -0.18 -10.88
N GLN A 184 6.81 -1.07 -10.49
CA GLN A 184 6.94 -1.99 -9.33
C GLN A 184 8.28 -2.77 -9.32
N VAL A 185 8.74 -3.21 -10.49
CA VAL A 185 10.02 -3.92 -10.65
C VAL A 185 11.20 -3.02 -11.01
N GLN A 186 10.96 -1.75 -11.36
CA GLN A 186 12.00 -0.81 -11.80
C GLN A 186 12.55 -0.01 -10.62
N THR A 187 11.67 0.46 -9.73
CA THR A 187 12.05 1.14 -8.48
C THR A 187 11.88 0.18 -7.32
N ARG A 188 12.98 -0.14 -6.63
CA ARG A 188 12.98 -1.04 -5.48
C ARG A 188 13.57 -0.35 -4.27
N PHE A 189 12.79 -0.17 -3.21
CA PHE A 189 13.30 0.23 -1.90
C PHE A 189 13.77 -0.99 -1.14
N ARG A 190 15.04 -1.04 -0.77
CA ARG A 190 15.65 -2.16 -0.07
C ARG A 190 15.89 -1.78 1.38
N LEU A 191 15.06 -2.31 2.27
CA LEU A 191 15.07 -1.99 3.70
C LEU A 191 16.06 -2.89 4.45
N SER A 192 16.92 -2.28 5.26
CA SER A 192 17.70 -2.99 6.29
C SER A 192 16.83 -3.32 7.52
N ALA A 193 17.37 -4.04 8.51
CA ALA A 193 16.69 -4.36 9.78
C ALA A 193 16.08 -3.15 10.52
N SER A 194 16.65 -1.95 10.35
CA SER A 194 16.12 -0.70 10.94
C SER A 194 15.42 0.21 9.92
N GLY A 195 15.45 -0.16 8.64
CA GLY A 195 14.82 0.61 7.57
C GLY A 195 13.31 0.39 7.56
N ARG A 196 12.54 1.48 7.49
CA ARG A 196 11.08 1.45 7.34
C ARG A 196 10.55 2.77 6.79
N PHE A 197 9.34 2.74 6.25
CA PHE A 197 8.57 3.95 6.00
C PHE A 197 7.62 4.20 7.17
N ASP A 198 7.74 5.34 7.82
CA ASP A 198 6.94 5.72 8.98
C ASP A 198 6.30 7.09 8.72
N PHE A 199 5.21 7.07 7.96
CA PHE A 199 4.53 8.25 7.46
C PHE A 199 3.45 8.69 8.43
N ASP A 200 3.77 9.69 9.25
CA ASP A 200 2.79 10.36 10.11
C ASP A 200 2.19 11.57 9.38
N LEU A 201 1.01 11.33 8.80
CA LEU A 201 0.19 12.30 8.09
C LEU A 201 -0.88 12.89 9.02
N GLY A 202 -0.83 12.57 10.32
CA GLY A 202 -1.79 13.05 11.31
C GLY A 202 -1.78 14.57 11.38
N VAL A 203 -2.97 15.14 11.25
CA VAL A 203 -3.19 16.58 11.25
C VAL A 203 -3.70 17.09 12.60
N SER A 204 -3.66 18.40 12.82
CA SER A 204 -4.07 19.04 14.08
C SER A 204 -5.53 19.51 14.12
N SER A 205 -6.22 19.56 12.98
CA SER A 205 -7.64 19.96 12.90
C SER A 205 -8.45 19.04 12.01
N GLU A 206 -9.77 19.04 12.19
CA GLU A 206 -10.73 18.24 11.40
C GLU A 206 -10.75 18.61 9.90
N TRP A 207 -10.31 19.82 9.57
CA TRP A 207 -10.31 20.37 8.23
C TRP A 207 -8.99 20.21 7.49
N ASP A 208 -7.95 19.79 8.21
CA ASP A 208 -6.65 19.54 7.63
C ASP A 208 -6.62 18.18 6.93
N ASN A 209 -5.89 18.12 5.81
CA ASN A 209 -5.89 16.93 4.96
C ASN A 209 -4.55 16.22 5.03
N GLY A 210 -4.56 15.01 5.62
CA GLY A 210 -3.53 14.01 5.42
C GLY A 210 -3.77 13.29 4.09
N HIS A 211 -2.86 13.43 3.12
CA HIS A 211 -2.98 12.78 1.80
C HIS A 211 -1.74 11.95 1.49
N LEU A 212 -1.93 10.66 1.21
CA LEU A 212 -0.87 9.76 0.80
C LEU A 212 -1.13 9.22 -0.60
N VAL A 213 -0.13 9.33 -1.48
CA VAL A 213 -0.08 8.58 -2.73
C VAL A 213 1.21 7.80 -2.79
N LEU A 214 1.10 6.47 -2.87
CA LEU A 214 2.23 5.57 -3.11
C LEU A 214 1.96 4.78 -4.39
N ARG A 215 2.85 4.89 -5.39
CA ARG A 215 2.67 4.26 -6.69
C ARG A 215 3.92 3.65 -7.29
N ASP A 216 3.75 2.52 -7.97
CA ASP A 216 4.70 2.01 -8.96
C ASP A 216 6.10 1.72 -8.42
N PHE A 217 6.22 1.09 -7.25
CA PHE A 217 7.50 0.64 -6.69
C PHE A 217 7.35 -0.65 -5.87
N SER A 218 8.47 -1.26 -5.54
CA SER A 218 8.54 -2.38 -4.59
C SER A 218 9.32 -2.00 -3.33
N VAL A 219 9.00 -2.67 -2.22
CA VAL A 219 9.72 -2.61 -0.96
C VAL A 219 10.21 -4.02 -0.65
N LEU A 220 11.53 -4.18 -0.60
CA LEU A 220 12.22 -5.43 -0.32
C LEU A 220 12.76 -5.38 1.10
N CYS A 221 12.29 -6.28 1.96
CA CYS A 221 12.82 -6.47 3.30
C CYS A 221 13.96 -7.49 3.25
N ASP A 222 15.20 -7.04 3.43
CA ASP A 222 16.40 -7.89 3.26
C ASP A 222 16.66 -8.86 4.41
N SER A 223 16.28 -8.48 5.63
CA SER A 223 16.68 -9.20 6.83
C SER A 223 15.69 -10.31 7.17
N ALA A 224 16.20 -11.41 7.74
CA ALA A 224 15.42 -12.36 8.53
C ALA A 224 14.89 -11.74 9.84
N GLU A 225 14.83 -10.42 9.91
CA GLU A 225 14.55 -9.65 11.12
C GLU A 225 13.43 -8.66 10.87
N THR A 226 12.88 -8.20 11.98
CA THR A 226 11.50 -7.84 12.21
C THR A 226 11.17 -6.42 11.78
N ILE A 227 10.56 -6.26 10.60
CA ILE A 227 10.22 -4.93 10.08
C ILE A 227 8.71 -4.85 9.75
N THR A 228 8.06 -3.78 10.25
CA THR A 228 6.85 -3.26 9.60
C THR A 228 7.30 -2.36 8.45
N ALA A 229 7.03 -2.76 7.21
CA ALA A 229 7.65 -2.14 6.03
C ALA A 229 7.14 -0.71 5.80
N VAL A 230 5.82 -0.54 5.85
CA VAL A 230 5.15 0.74 5.69
C VAL A 230 4.14 0.93 6.82
N THR A 231 4.32 1.99 7.59
CA THR A 231 3.32 2.52 8.51
C THR A 231 2.83 3.85 7.98
N ALA A 232 1.52 4.01 7.83
CA ALA A 232 0.88 5.28 7.50
C ALA A 232 -0.18 5.61 8.54
N ARG A 233 -0.05 6.77 9.19
CA ARG A 233 -1.01 7.27 10.20
C ARG A 233 -1.70 8.51 9.66
N PHE A 234 -3.02 8.53 9.58
CA PHE A 234 -3.77 9.55 8.84
C PHE A 234 -4.47 10.60 9.71
N ALA A 235 -4.98 10.25 10.89
CA ALA A 235 -5.66 11.20 11.78
C ALA A 235 -5.15 11.08 13.23
N ARG A 236 -5.17 12.22 13.95
CA ARG A 236 -4.91 12.29 15.40
C ARG A 236 -6.04 13.00 16.17
N VAL A 237 -7.01 13.56 15.46
CA VAL A 237 -8.14 14.32 16.02
C VAL A 237 -9.44 13.73 15.48
N SER A 238 -10.40 13.53 16.39
CA SER A 238 -11.78 13.14 16.06
C SER A 238 -12.33 14.08 14.98
N GLY A 239 -12.88 13.55 13.89
CA GLY A 239 -13.52 14.34 12.82
C GLY A 239 -12.63 14.69 11.62
N ALA A 240 -11.30 14.50 11.70
CA ALA A 240 -10.44 14.68 10.53
C ALA A 240 -10.70 13.58 9.49
N THR A 241 -11.20 13.98 8.31
CA THR A 241 -11.37 13.06 7.19
C THR A 241 -10.16 13.14 6.29
N ALA A 242 -9.27 12.14 6.35
CA ALA A 242 -8.21 12.03 5.35
C ALA A 242 -8.87 11.82 3.98
N GLN A 243 -8.77 12.80 3.08
CA GLN A 243 -9.37 12.68 1.77
C GLN A 243 -8.50 11.82 0.84
N THR A 244 -9.16 10.88 0.15
CA THR A 244 -8.70 10.05 -0.98
C THR A 244 -7.21 9.69 -1.03
N SER A 245 -6.71 9.03 0.01
CA SER A 245 -5.36 8.45 -0.08
C SER A 245 -5.37 7.24 -1.04
N ILE A 246 -4.27 7.05 -1.77
CA ILE A 246 -4.12 6.00 -2.78
C ILE A 246 -2.82 5.23 -2.54
N ILE A 247 -2.94 3.91 -2.46
CA ILE A 247 -1.79 3.01 -2.58
C ILE A 247 -2.08 2.12 -3.77
N GLU A 248 -1.21 2.13 -4.77
CA GLU A 248 -1.51 1.51 -6.06
C GLU A 248 -0.27 0.91 -6.70
N ASN A 249 -0.37 -0.33 -7.17
CA ASN A 249 0.72 -1.02 -7.87
C ASN A 249 2.03 -1.05 -7.04
N VAL A 250 1.89 -1.31 -5.73
CA VAL A 250 3.01 -1.43 -4.80
C VAL A 250 3.22 -2.89 -4.42
N GLU A 251 4.48 -3.32 -4.40
CA GLU A 251 4.87 -4.65 -3.89
C GLU A 251 5.60 -4.54 -2.57
N VAL A 252 5.36 -5.47 -1.64
CA VAL A 252 6.18 -5.67 -0.44
C VAL A 252 6.59 -7.15 -0.36
N VAL A 253 7.90 -7.41 -0.33
CA VAL A 253 8.44 -8.78 -0.27
C VAL A 253 9.37 -8.93 0.93
N GLY A 254 9.29 -10.09 1.58
CA GLY A 254 10.27 -10.51 2.58
C GLY A 254 9.90 -10.12 4.01
N VAL A 255 8.64 -9.76 4.28
CA VAL A 255 8.18 -9.59 5.67
C VAL A 255 8.30 -10.94 6.39
N SER A 256 9.06 -10.96 7.47
CA SER A 256 9.24 -12.13 8.32
C SER A 256 9.32 -11.73 9.77
N ASP A 257 8.98 -12.65 10.65
CA ASP A 257 9.13 -12.51 12.09
C ASP A 257 10.28 -13.37 12.62
N THR A 258 10.97 -12.80 13.61
CA THR A 258 11.71 -13.53 14.63
C THR A 258 11.19 -13.16 16.03
N THR A 259 10.48 -12.03 16.18
CA THR A 259 9.88 -11.53 17.45
C THR A 259 8.71 -10.53 17.23
N GLY A 260 7.49 -10.92 17.58
CA GLY A 260 6.27 -10.08 17.61
C GLY A 260 5.63 -9.78 16.24
N PRO A 261 4.47 -9.10 16.19
CA PRO A 261 3.72 -8.90 14.97
C PRO A 261 4.44 -7.97 13.99
N LYS A 262 4.50 -8.39 12.71
CA LYS A 262 5.15 -7.64 11.63
C LYS A 262 4.20 -7.47 10.48
N VAL A 263 4.20 -6.28 9.90
CA VAL A 263 3.15 -5.86 8.97
C VAL A 263 3.76 -5.35 7.68
N ALA A 264 3.26 -5.79 6.51
CA ALA A 264 3.68 -5.15 5.26
C ALA A 264 3.15 -3.71 5.19
N PHE A 265 1.85 -3.54 5.44
CA PHE A 265 1.20 -2.23 5.54
C PHE A 265 0.40 -2.10 6.83
N HIS A 266 0.84 -1.20 7.71
CA HIS A 266 0.09 -0.78 8.88
C HIS A 266 -0.58 0.57 8.62
N LEU A 267 -1.89 0.54 8.45
CA LEU A 267 -2.71 1.70 8.11
C LEU A 267 -3.50 2.08 9.35
N VAL A 268 -3.17 3.24 9.93
CA VAL A 268 -3.72 3.72 11.19
C VAL A 268 -4.64 4.90 10.92
N ASP A 269 -5.88 4.81 11.39
CA ASP A 269 -6.91 5.84 11.24
C ASP A 269 -7.15 6.24 9.79
N ALA A 270 -7.02 5.27 8.87
CA ALA A 270 -7.25 5.50 7.46
C ALA A 270 -8.74 5.76 7.18
N SER A 271 -9.02 6.82 6.44
CA SER A 271 -10.36 7.14 5.93
C SER A 271 -10.28 7.40 4.42
N ALA A 272 -11.34 7.04 3.70
CA ALA A 272 -11.43 7.18 2.23
C ALA A 272 -10.21 6.63 1.46
N LEU A 273 -9.57 5.57 1.97
CA LEU A 273 -8.36 4.99 1.40
C LEU A 273 -8.71 4.03 0.26
N ARG A 274 -8.03 4.20 -0.88
CA ARG A 274 -8.05 3.24 -1.99
C ARG A 274 -6.71 2.52 -2.05
N PHE A 275 -6.70 1.24 -1.71
CA PHE A 275 -5.52 0.39 -1.82
C PHE A 275 -5.77 -0.68 -2.88
N ARG A 276 -5.05 -0.63 -4.01
CA ARG A 276 -5.29 -1.54 -5.14
C ARG A 276 -4.06 -2.10 -5.84
N GLY A 277 -4.22 -3.27 -6.45
CA GLY A 277 -3.23 -3.86 -7.34
C GLY A 277 -1.90 -4.16 -6.66
N ALA A 278 -1.95 -4.61 -5.40
CA ALA A 278 -0.77 -4.80 -4.57
C ALA A 278 -0.38 -6.27 -4.48
N ARG A 279 0.93 -6.51 -4.36
CA ARG A 279 1.47 -7.84 -4.08
C ARG A 279 2.22 -7.81 -2.76
N ILE A 280 1.84 -8.67 -1.83
CA ILE A 280 2.45 -8.76 -0.51
C ILE A 280 2.90 -10.19 -0.30
N GLN A 281 4.19 -10.38 -0.01
CA GLN A 281 4.76 -11.71 0.12
C GLN A 281 5.62 -11.81 1.37
N GLY A 282 5.22 -12.70 2.27
CA GLY A 282 6.01 -13.10 3.42
C GLY A 282 7.13 -14.07 3.04
N ARG A 283 7.94 -14.44 4.01
CA ARG A 283 9.02 -15.41 3.81
C ARG A 283 8.48 -16.85 3.88
N ARG A 284 8.77 -17.65 2.85
CA ARG A 284 8.25 -19.03 2.70
C ARG A 284 8.76 -20.02 3.77
N SER A 285 9.87 -19.72 4.45
CA SER A 285 10.59 -20.64 5.35
C SER A 285 10.06 -20.69 6.80
N GLY A 286 8.76 -20.46 6.99
CA GLY A 286 8.12 -20.44 8.31
C GLY A 286 7.83 -19.02 8.77
N GLY A 287 6.88 -18.36 8.09
CA GLY A 287 6.22 -17.20 8.70
C GLY A 287 5.74 -17.63 10.07
N GLY A 288 6.34 -17.07 11.11
CA GLY A 288 5.90 -17.29 12.46
C GLY A 288 4.49 -16.74 12.66
N SER A 289 3.98 -16.96 13.87
CA SER A 289 2.57 -16.83 14.18
C SER A 289 2.01 -15.41 14.03
N ASP A 290 2.83 -14.39 13.77
CA ASP A 290 2.41 -13.00 13.97
C ASP A 290 2.61 -12.10 12.73
N THR A 291 2.94 -12.65 11.56
CA THR A 291 3.05 -11.84 10.33
C THR A 291 1.68 -11.45 9.76
N VAL A 292 1.54 -10.20 9.34
CA VAL A 292 0.32 -9.61 8.79
C VAL A 292 0.62 -8.96 7.43
N GLY A 293 -0.20 -9.24 6.43
CA GLY A 293 -0.12 -8.53 5.15
C GLY A 293 -0.53 -7.07 5.31
N VAL A 294 -1.82 -6.84 5.54
CA VAL A 294 -2.39 -5.51 5.79
C VAL A 294 -3.02 -5.47 7.17
N LEU A 295 -2.55 -4.56 8.03
CA LEU A 295 -3.17 -4.24 9.32
C LEU A 295 -3.89 -2.91 9.20
N LEU A 296 -5.20 -2.94 9.39
CA LEU A 296 -6.02 -1.76 9.61
C LEU A 296 -6.24 -1.61 11.11
N SER A 297 -5.95 -0.44 11.65
CA SER A 297 -6.24 -0.11 13.06
C SER A 297 -6.76 1.31 13.16
N GLY A 298 -7.62 1.58 14.14
CA GLY A 298 -8.21 2.91 14.36
C GLY A 298 -7.91 3.50 15.73
N GLY A 299 -8.50 4.65 16.00
CA GLY A 299 -8.47 5.43 17.23
C GLY A 299 -9.64 6.40 17.25
N SER A 300 -9.96 7.01 16.09
CA SER A 300 -11.14 7.87 15.93
C SER A 300 -11.62 7.91 14.48
N ILE A 301 -12.67 7.13 14.18
CA ILE A 301 -13.49 7.18 12.95
C ILE A 301 -12.76 6.88 11.61
N PRO A 302 -11.94 5.81 11.48
CA PRO A 302 -11.62 5.28 10.15
C PRO A 302 -12.88 4.74 9.45
N VAL A 303 -13.20 5.34 8.31
CA VAL A 303 -14.41 5.07 7.53
C VAL A 303 -14.03 4.86 6.07
N GLU A 304 -14.67 3.91 5.40
CA GLU A 304 -14.59 3.75 3.93
C GLU A 304 -13.19 3.42 3.41
N ILE A 305 -12.70 2.23 3.75
CA ILE A 305 -11.43 1.69 3.27
C ILE A 305 -11.73 0.66 2.19
N TYR A 306 -11.15 0.84 1.01
CA TYR A 306 -11.36 -0.05 -0.13
C TYR A 306 -10.05 -0.72 -0.52
N LEU A 307 -9.98 -2.01 -0.26
CA LEU A 307 -8.90 -2.90 -0.61
C LEU A 307 -9.35 -3.71 -1.83
N SER A 308 -8.62 -3.63 -2.95
CA SER A 308 -8.99 -4.37 -4.16
C SER A 308 -7.80 -4.94 -4.91
N GLU A 309 -7.96 -6.14 -5.49
CA GLU A 309 -6.88 -6.75 -6.30
C GLU A 309 -5.55 -6.87 -5.53
N ILE A 310 -5.63 -7.12 -4.22
CA ILE A 310 -4.47 -7.31 -3.35
C ILE A 310 -4.21 -8.80 -3.18
N ASN A 311 -3.01 -9.24 -3.55
CA ASN A 311 -2.59 -10.63 -3.41
C ASN A 311 -1.58 -10.76 -2.28
N VAL A 312 -1.93 -11.53 -1.24
CA VAL A 312 -1.08 -11.79 -0.07
C VAL A 312 -0.65 -13.25 -0.05
N TYR A 313 0.64 -13.49 0.14
CA TYR A 313 1.25 -14.82 0.13
C TYR A 313 2.08 -15.06 1.39
N PHE A 314 2.01 -16.28 1.93
CA PHE A 314 2.91 -16.77 2.98
C PHE A 314 2.98 -15.90 4.24
N MET A 315 1.85 -15.33 4.66
CA MET A 315 1.70 -14.59 5.93
C MET A 315 0.92 -15.43 6.93
N ASN A 316 1.02 -15.13 8.23
CA ASN A 316 0.08 -15.71 9.18
C ASN A 316 -1.34 -15.18 8.90
N THR A 317 -1.54 -13.87 8.90
CA THR A 317 -2.84 -13.25 8.57
C THR A 317 -2.70 -12.38 7.33
N ALA A 318 -3.51 -12.58 6.30
CA ALA A 318 -3.42 -11.71 5.12
C ALA A 318 -3.97 -10.30 5.39
N PHE A 319 -5.18 -10.22 5.97
CA PHE A 319 -5.84 -8.97 6.31
C PHE A 319 -6.30 -9.01 7.77
N LEU A 320 -5.78 -8.10 8.58
CA LEU A 320 -6.19 -7.92 9.97
C LEU A 320 -6.85 -6.55 10.15
N VAL A 321 -8.09 -6.56 10.63
CA VAL A 321 -8.83 -5.35 11.01
C VAL A 321 -8.97 -5.35 12.52
N ASP A 322 -8.28 -4.44 13.20
CA ASP A 322 -8.23 -4.37 14.67
C ASP A 322 -8.90 -3.11 15.22
N GLY A 323 -10.15 -3.27 15.65
CA GLY A 323 -11.02 -2.27 16.25
C GLY A 323 -11.18 -2.41 17.78
N THR A 324 -10.30 -3.12 18.48
CA THR A 324 -10.58 -3.63 19.85
C THR A 324 -10.46 -2.62 21.01
N ALA A 325 -9.98 -1.39 20.81
CA ALA A 325 -9.68 -0.44 21.90
C ALA A 325 -10.40 0.92 21.78
N ASP A 326 -11.75 0.92 21.79
CA ASP A 326 -12.63 2.08 21.50
C ASP A 326 -12.54 2.60 20.05
N ARG A 327 -12.13 1.71 19.14
CA ARG A 327 -11.77 2.06 17.76
C ARG A 327 -12.89 1.67 16.81
N ARG A 328 -13.61 2.66 16.28
CA ARG A 328 -14.65 2.45 15.26
C ARG A 328 -14.01 2.25 13.88
N LEU A 329 -13.93 1.02 13.37
CA LEU A 329 -13.52 0.72 11.99
C LEU A 329 -14.74 0.35 11.16
N GLU A 330 -15.25 1.32 10.39
CA GLU A 330 -16.46 1.17 9.57
C GLU A 330 -16.13 1.21 8.07
N GLY A 331 -16.93 0.51 7.25
CA GLY A 331 -16.84 0.60 5.80
C GLY A 331 -15.56 -0.03 5.26
N VAL A 332 -15.19 -1.21 5.75
CA VAL A 332 -14.05 -1.96 5.21
C VAL A 332 -14.53 -2.85 4.07
N HIS A 333 -14.04 -2.60 2.86
CA HIS A 333 -14.39 -3.33 1.65
C HIS A 333 -13.17 -4.06 1.10
N LEU A 334 -13.24 -5.38 1.02
CA LEU A 334 -12.25 -6.23 0.33
C LEU A 334 -12.91 -6.79 -0.93
N ASP A 335 -12.36 -6.50 -2.11
CA ASP A 335 -12.90 -6.96 -3.39
C ASP A 335 -11.81 -7.56 -4.27
N LYS A 336 -12.02 -8.77 -4.79
CA LYS A 336 -11.05 -9.44 -5.69
C LYS A 336 -9.66 -9.59 -5.07
N CYS A 337 -9.60 -9.78 -3.76
CA CYS A 337 -8.35 -10.02 -3.04
C CYS A 337 -8.04 -11.51 -2.99
N ALA A 338 -6.76 -11.85 -2.77
CA ALA A 338 -6.35 -13.22 -2.55
C ALA A 338 -5.45 -13.35 -1.32
N ALA A 339 -5.64 -14.42 -0.56
CA ALA A 339 -4.72 -14.88 0.48
C ALA A 339 -4.31 -16.31 0.17
N VAL A 340 -3.04 -16.55 -0.15
CA VAL A 340 -2.57 -17.87 -0.58
C VAL A 340 -1.46 -18.37 0.33
N ALA A 341 -1.62 -19.59 0.83
CA ALA A 341 -0.72 -20.21 1.79
C ALA A 341 -0.56 -19.35 3.06
N CYS A 342 -1.65 -18.71 3.50
CA CYS A 342 -1.72 -18.01 4.76
C CYS A 342 -2.31 -18.89 5.87
N ALA A 343 -2.12 -18.54 7.15
CA ALA A 343 -2.86 -19.21 8.22
C ALA A 343 -4.32 -18.75 8.25
N TYR A 344 -4.53 -17.44 8.19
CA TYR A 344 -5.82 -16.76 8.16
C TYR A 344 -5.92 -15.85 6.92
N GLY A 345 -7.07 -15.85 6.27
CA GLY A 345 -7.38 -14.91 5.19
C GLY A 345 -7.69 -13.52 5.75
N VAL A 346 -8.88 -13.36 6.29
CA VAL A 346 -9.36 -12.12 6.92
C VAL A 346 -9.68 -12.40 8.38
N THR A 347 -9.15 -11.57 9.27
CA THR A 347 -9.54 -11.51 10.67
C THR A 347 -9.96 -10.09 10.99
N ALA A 348 -11.21 -9.88 11.38
CA ALA A 348 -11.72 -8.57 11.75
C ALA A 348 -12.33 -8.61 13.15
N ASN A 349 -11.82 -7.80 14.06
CA ASN A 349 -12.31 -7.72 15.42
C ASN A 349 -12.73 -6.29 15.72
N ALA A 350 -13.94 -6.12 16.23
CA ALA A 350 -14.45 -4.85 16.68
C ALA A 350 -14.66 -4.83 18.20
N ALA A 351 -14.75 -3.64 18.78
CA ALA A 351 -15.24 -3.47 20.14
C ALA A 351 -16.73 -3.88 20.20
N PRO A 352 -17.19 -4.53 21.30
CA PRO A 352 -18.55 -5.07 21.42
C PRO A 352 -19.67 -4.01 21.51
N THR A 353 -19.33 -2.72 21.54
CA THR A 353 -20.27 -1.63 21.81
C THR A 353 -20.78 -0.91 20.56
N ASP A 354 -20.31 -1.25 19.36
CA ASP A 354 -20.65 -0.53 18.13
C ASP A 354 -21.36 -1.41 17.10
N GLN A 355 -22.65 -1.14 16.88
CA GLN A 355 -23.49 -1.88 15.93
C GLN A 355 -23.46 -1.34 14.50
N SER A 356 -22.77 -0.23 14.24
CA SER A 356 -22.76 0.39 12.90
C SER A 356 -21.66 -0.16 11.99
N LEU A 357 -20.79 -1.01 12.53
CA LEU A 357 -19.59 -1.45 11.82
C LEU A 357 -19.93 -2.39 10.67
N TRP A 358 -19.51 -1.99 9.47
CA TRP A 358 -19.70 -2.75 8.23
C TRP A 358 -18.38 -3.32 7.71
N ILE A 359 -18.40 -4.60 7.36
CA ILE A 359 -17.34 -5.23 6.58
C ILE A 359 -17.92 -6.00 5.40
N LYS A 360 -17.32 -5.81 4.23
CA LYS A 360 -17.65 -6.53 3.01
C LYS A 360 -16.42 -7.27 2.50
N VAL A 361 -16.59 -8.55 2.17
CA VAL A 361 -15.58 -9.37 1.49
C VAL A 361 -16.25 -10.00 0.27
N SER A 362 -15.84 -9.58 -0.93
CA SER A 362 -16.42 -10.07 -2.17
C SER A 362 -15.42 -10.55 -3.20
N GLN A 363 -15.85 -11.52 -4.01
CA GLN A 363 -15.11 -12.00 -5.20
C GLN A 363 -13.66 -12.40 -4.90
N SER A 364 -13.37 -12.81 -3.67
CA SER A 364 -12.02 -13.01 -3.16
C SER A 364 -11.67 -14.49 -3.03
N HIS A 365 -10.38 -14.82 -3.04
CA HIS A 365 -9.87 -16.20 -2.96
C HIS A 365 -8.98 -16.39 -1.72
N PHE A 366 -9.44 -17.24 -0.79
CA PHE A 366 -8.73 -17.53 0.46
C PHE A 366 -8.32 -19.00 0.47
N ASN A 367 -7.02 -19.25 0.33
CA ASN A 367 -6.40 -20.57 0.38
C ASN A 367 -5.53 -20.65 1.65
N CYS A 368 -6.15 -21.05 2.76
CA CYS A 368 -5.62 -20.86 4.12
C CYS A 368 -5.57 -22.16 4.93
N THR A 369 -4.70 -22.23 5.94
CA THR A 369 -4.51 -23.45 6.76
C THR A 369 -5.34 -23.50 8.04
N LYS A 370 -5.77 -22.35 8.59
CA LYS A 370 -6.54 -22.27 9.84
C LYS A 370 -7.92 -21.65 9.65
N GLY A 371 -8.06 -20.59 8.86
CA GLY A 371 -9.38 -20.04 8.55
C GLY A 371 -9.42 -19.08 7.37
N GLY A 372 -10.60 -18.95 6.77
CA GLY A 372 -10.84 -18.06 5.63
C GLY A 372 -11.15 -16.64 6.10
N ILE A 373 -12.38 -16.42 6.56
CA ILE A 373 -12.89 -15.11 7.01
C ILE A 373 -13.41 -15.26 8.45
N SER A 374 -12.88 -14.48 9.38
CA SER A 374 -13.35 -14.45 10.77
C SER A 374 -13.69 -13.03 11.18
N THR A 375 -14.89 -12.83 11.70
CA THR A 375 -15.33 -11.55 12.26
C THR A 375 -15.84 -11.68 13.67
N SER A 376 -15.51 -10.71 14.52
CA SER A 376 -16.01 -10.63 15.90
C SER A 376 -16.57 -9.23 16.15
N ASN A 377 -17.81 -9.16 16.66
CA ASN A 377 -18.51 -7.93 17.05
C ASN A 377 -18.81 -6.95 15.90
N TYR A 378 -18.98 -7.45 14.66
CA TYR A 378 -19.43 -6.60 13.55
C TYR A 378 -20.95 -6.54 13.48
N GLY A 379 -21.47 -5.32 13.26
CA GLY A 379 -22.90 -5.09 13.08
C GLY A 379 -23.40 -5.59 11.74
N ASN A 380 -22.69 -5.31 10.65
CA ASN A 380 -23.14 -5.70 9.31
C ASN A 380 -22.01 -6.40 8.57
N ILE A 381 -22.28 -7.60 8.07
CA ILE A 381 -21.32 -8.38 7.29
C ILE A 381 -21.87 -8.74 5.92
N LEU A 382 -21.06 -8.64 4.88
CA LEU A 382 -21.43 -9.09 3.54
C LEU A 382 -20.30 -9.91 2.94
N PHE A 383 -20.45 -11.24 2.95
CA PHE A 383 -19.47 -12.17 2.36
C PHE A 383 -20.07 -12.83 1.14
N THR A 384 -19.67 -12.38 -0.06
CA THR A 384 -20.27 -12.84 -1.32
C THR A 384 -19.31 -13.21 -2.44
N GLY A 385 -19.62 -14.29 -3.16
CA GLY A 385 -18.83 -14.67 -4.35
C GLY A 385 -17.40 -15.09 -4.03
N ASN A 386 -17.12 -15.51 -2.79
CA ASN A 386 -15.77 -15.88 -2.38
C ASN A 386 -15.49 -17.36 -2.63
N LEU A 387 -14.20 -17.63 -2.85
CA LEU A 387 -13.63 -18.95 -3.00
C LEU A 387 -12.76 -19.25 -1.77
N ILE A 388 -13.22 -20.11 -0.88
CA ILE A 388 -12.55 -20.40 0.40
C ILE A 388 -12.12 -21.86 0.44
N TYR A 389 -10.81 -22.08 0.40
CA TYR A 389 -10.19 -23.39 0.45
C TYR A 389 -9.36 -23.57 1.71
N GLY A 390 -9.65 -24.64 2.45
CA GLY A 390 -8.82 -25.10 3.55
C GLY A 390 -7.72 -26.04 3.07
N LEU A 391 -6.47 -25.74 3.43
CA LEU A 391 -5.33 -26.63 3.23
C LEU A 391 -5.03 -27.42 4.50
N PRO A 392 -4.56 -28.67 4.37
CA PRO A 392 -4.00 -29.38 5.51
C PRO A 392 -2.79 -28.61 6.05
N ALA A 393 -2.83 -28.24 7.33
CA ALA A 393 -1.65 -27.74 8.03
C ALA A 393 -0.64 -28.90 8.13
N GLY A 394 0.59 -28.71 7.63
CA GLY A 394 1.63 -29.74 7.69
C GLY A 394 1.96 -30.13 9.14
N GLY A 395 1.36 -31.21 9.63
CA GLY A 395 1.73 -31.86 10.90
C GLY A 395 1.01 -31.40 12.17
N ALA A 396 0.04 -30.48 12.12
CA ALA A 396 -0.66 -30.01 13.32
C ALA A 396 -2.18 -30.23 13.24
N SER A 397 -2.77 -30.73 14.33
CA SER A 397 -4.23 -30.89 14.53
C SER A 397 -4.91 -29.53 14.74
N VAL A 398 -4.75 -28.60 13.82
CA VAL A 398 -5.42 -27.30 13.90
C VAL A 398 -6.78 -27.43 13.25
N ALA A 399 -7.83 -27.07 14.00
CA ALA A 399 -9.17 -26.99 13.46
C ALA A 399 -9.22 -25.94 12.35
N PHE A 400 -9.89 -26.27 11.25
CA PHE A 400 -10.11 -25.32 10.16
C PHE A 400 -11.53 -24.77 10.27
N LEU A 401 -11.65 -23.45 10.16
CA LEU A 401 -12.93 -22.74 10.15
C LEU A 401 -12.98 -21.78 8.97
N ALA A 402 -13.79 -22.09 7.96
CA ALA A 402 -13.78 -21.35 6.71
C ALA A 402 -14.36 -19.93 6.88
N VAL A 403 -15.51 -19.83 7.53
CA VAL A 403 -16.16 -18.57 7.90
C VAL A 403 -16.57 -18.62 9.36
N SER A 404 -16.18 -17.61 10.14
CA SER A 404 -16.60 -17.44 11.53
C SER A 404 -17.21 -16.07 11.74
N VAL A 405 -18.39 -16.04 12.36
CA VAL A 405 -19.03 -14.80 12.79
C VAL A 405 -19.33 -14.95 14.26
N SER A 406 -18.72 -14.12 15.09
CA SER A 406 -18.99 -14.12 16.52
C SER A 406 -19.40 -12.76 17.06
N ASN A 407 -20.21 -12.74 18.12
CA ASN A 407 -20.55 -11.52 18.84
C ASN A 407 -20.48 -11.76 20.36
N GLY A 408 -19.64 -10.98 21.04
CA GLY A 408 -19.20 -11.15 22.42
C GLY A 408 -20.20 -10.72 23.49
N GLY A 409 -21.49 -10.78 23.23
CA GLY A 409 -22.55 -10.49 24.22
C GLY A 409 -22.97 -9.01 24.31
N GLY A 410 -22.46 -8.13 23.44
CA GLY A 410 -23.03 -6.80 23.20
C GLY A 410 -24.34 -6.91 22.41
N SER A 411 -25.19 -5.87 22.46
CA SER A 411 -26.39 -5.75 21.62
C SER A 411 -26.06 -6.17 20.18
N GLY A 412 -26.81 -7.12 19.64
CA GLY A 412 -26.37 -8.05 18.59
C GLY A 412 -25.94 -7.48 17.23
N VAL A 413 -25.63 -8.40 16.30
CA VAL A 413 -25.34 -8.11 14.87
C VAL A 413 -26.53 -7.35 14.28
N GLY A 414 -26.26 -6.24 13.60
CA GLY A 414 -27.22 -5.37 12.94
C GLY A 414 -27.94 -6.02 11.75
N HIS A 415 -28.98 -5.32 11.31
CA HIS A 415 -29.88 -5.70 10.23
C HIS A 415 -29.11 -5.70 8.89
N LEU A 416 -29.15 -6.77 8.10
CA LEU A 416 -28.55 -6.92 6.74
C LEU A 416 -27.19 -7.65 6.66
N SER A 417 -26.97 -8.67 7.47
CA SER A 417 -25.82 -9.55 7.31
C SER A 417 -26.10 -10.71 6.34
N MET A 418 -25.17 -11.00 5.44
CA MET A 418 -25.34 -12.06 4.44
C MET A 418 -24.04 -12.81 4.14
N ILE A 419 -24.15 -14.13 4.08
CA ILE A 419 -23.11 -15.05 3.61
C ILE A 419 -23.69 -15.81 2.42
N ALA A 420 -23.35 -15.40 1.20
CA ALA A 420 -23.99 -15.96 0.01
C ALA A 420 -23.06 -16.15 -1.19
N ASP A 421 -23.45 -17.01 -2.12
CA ASP A 421 -22.72 -17.23 -3.38
C ASP A 421 -21.25 -17.65 -3.18
N ASN A 422 -20.90 -18.25 -2.05
CA ASN A 422 -19.53 -18.68 -1.78
C ASN A 422 -19.32 -20.16 -2.13
N ILE A 423 -18.11 -20.49 -2.60
CA ILE A 423 -17.62 -21.86 -2.70
C ILE A 423 -16.67 -22.08 -1.54
N ILE A 424 -17.02 -23.01 -0.65
CA ILE A 424 -16.31 -23.28 0.60
C ILE A 424 -15.96 -24.77 0.62
N GLU A 425 -14.67 -25.08 0.59
CA GLU A 425 -14.20 -26.46 0.45
C GLU A 425 -12.99 -26.72 1.33
N TYR A 426 -12.92 -27.90 1.92
CA TYR A 426 -11.74 -28.38 2.62
C TYR A 426 -11.03 -29.48 1.83
N ALA A 427 -9.77 -29.25 1.42
CA ALA A 427 -9.04 -30.17 0.55
C ALA A 427 -8.13 -31.16 1.32
N GLY A 428 -8.29 -31.30 2.63
CA GLY A 428 -7.36 -32.03 3.49
C GLY A 428 -7.91 -33.28 4.18
N SER A 429 -7.02 -34.24 4.44
CA SER A 429 -7.26 -35.36 5.37
C SER A 429 -6.61 -35.05 6.73
N THR A 430 -7.30 -34.30 7.59
CA THR A 430 -6.89 -34.09 8.98
C THR A 430 -7.87 -34.74 9.95
N THR A 431 -7.41 -35.06 11.16
CA THR A 431 -8.22 -35.56 12.29
C THR A 431 -8.82 -34.43 13.14
N ALA A 432 -8.42 -33.18 12.90
CA ALA A 432 -8.96 -32.02 13.59
C ALA A 432 -10.33 -31.64 13.03
N ALA A 433 -11.14 -30.97 13.86
CA ALA A 433 -12.47 -30.53 13.48
C ALA A 433 -12.42 -29.56 12.28
N LYS A 434 -13.30 -29.79 11.30
CA LYS A 434 -13.46 -28.98 10.09
C LYS A 434 -14.86 -28.41 10.06
N ASN A 435 -14.95 -27.10 10.16
CA ASN A 435 -16.22 -26.38 10.13
C ASN A 435 -16.26 -25.43 8.93
N GLY A 436 -17.36 -25.45 8.18
CA GLY A 436 -17.56 -24.54 7.06
C GLY A 436 -17.87 -23.14 7.57
N ILE A 437 -19.11 -22.91 7.99
CA ILE A 437 -19.61 -21.64 8.53
C ILE A 437 -19.96 -21.83 10.01
N LEU A 438 -19.37 -21.04 10.90
CA LEU A 438 -19.75 -20.95 12.31
C LEU A 438 -20.39 -19.59 12.59
N ILE A 439 -21.58 -19.61 13.17
CA ILE A 439 -22.22 -18.44 13.77
C ILE A 439 -22.27 -18.64 15.28
N ALA A 440 -21.59 -17.77 16.04
CA ALA A 440 -21.45 -17.83 17.49
C ALA A 440 -21.79 -16.49 18.15
N GLY A 441 -23.06 -16.28 18.48
CA GLY A 441 -23.55 -15.03 19.03
C GLY A 441 -24.89 -14.67 18.43
N GLY A 442 -25.73 -14.02 19.22
CA GLY A 442 -27.11 -13.73 18.85
C GLY A 442 -27.24 -12.31 18.31
N ALA A 443 -28.00 -12.15 17.23
CA ALA A 443 -28.44 -10.84 16.83
C ALA A 443 -29.63 -10.37 17.66
N SER A 444 -29.79 -9.05 17.77
CA SER A 444 -30.97 -8.44 18.38
C SER A 444 -32.20 -8.62 17.48
N GLU A 445 -32.03 -8.68 16.15
CA GLU A 445 -33.09 -8.86 15.14
C GLU A 445 -32.65 -9.75 13.96
N ASP A 446 -33.58 -10.15 13.07
CA ASP A 446 -33.37 -11.10 11.96
C ASP A 446 -32.20 -10.66 11.05
N SER A 447 -30.99 -11.18 11.31
CA SER A 447 -29.78 -10.47 10.91
C SER A 447 -28.97 -11.17 9.84
N ILE A 448 -28.84 -12.51 9.88
CA ILE A 448 -27.89 -13.24 9.04
C ILE A 448 -28.64 -14.21 8.13
N LEU A 449 -28.57 -13.94 6.82
CA LEU A 449 -28.99 -14.87 5.76
C LEU A 449 -27.79 -15.66 5.23
N ILE A 450 -27.88 -16.99 5.29
CA ILE A 450 -26.92 -17.91 4.68
C ILE A 450 -27.60 -18.57 3.48
N SER A 451 -27.17 -18.26 2.25
CA SER A 451 -27.86 -18.72 1.04
C SER A 451 -26.94 -18.96 -0.14
N ASN A 452 -27.31 -19.88 -1.04
CA ASN A 452 -26.58 -20.14 -2.29
C ASN A 452 -25.07 -20.42 -2.12
N ASN A 453 -24.66 -21.03 -1.01
CA ASN A 453 -23.27 -21.45 -0.82
C ASN A 453 -23.10 -22.92 -1.23
N ILE A 454 -21.91 -23.26 -1.74
CA ILE A 454 -21.48 -24.65 -1.94
C ILE A 454 -20.50 -24.99 -0.82
N LEU A 455 -20.85 -25.96 0.03
CA LEU A 455 -20.01 -26.41 1.15
C LEU A 455 -19.61 -27.87 0.97
N ALA A 456 -18.30 -28.15 0.99
CA ALA A 456 -17.78 -29.49 0.73
C ALA A 456 -16.70 -29.96 1.74
N PHE A 457 -16.83 -31.23 2.15
CA PHE A 457 -15.84 -31.97 2.95
C PHE A 457 -15.60 -31.46 4.38
N PHE A 458 -16.66 -31.00 5.06
CA PHE A 458 -16.62 -30.59 6.47
C PHE A 458 -17.23 -31.64 7.40
N ASP A 459 -16.78 -31.62 8.67
CA ASP A 459 -17.47 -32.35 9.74
C ASP A 459 -18.83 -31.70 10.01
N THR A 460 -18.84 -30.37 10.11
CA THR A 460 -20.06 -29.56 10.17
C THR A 460 -20.01 -28.46 9.12
N ALA A 461 -20.89 -28.50 8.12
CA ALA A 461 -20.86 -27.49 7.06
C ALA A 461 -21.39 -26.13 7.56
N ILE A 462 -22.55 -26.10 8.22
CA ILE A 462 -23.06 -24.90 8.90
C ILE A 462 -23.34 -25.21 10.37
N TRP A 463 -22.66 -24.52 11.27
CA TRP A 463 -22.82 -24.62 12.71
C TRP A 463 -23.37 -23.32 13.29
N LEU A 464 -24.60 -23.39 13.82
CA LEU A 464 -25.18 -22.34 14.66
C LEU A 464 -24.96 -22.74 16.12
N ALA A 465 -24.01 -22.07 16.78
CA ALA A 465 -23.64 -22.37 18.16
C ALA A 465 -24.80 -22.08 19.13
N PRO A 466 -24.73 -22.52 20.41
CA PRO A 466 -25.80 -22.29 21.38
C PRO A 466 -26.19 -20.82 21.56
N THR A 467 -25.25 -19.91 21.33
CA THR A 467 -25.47 -18.47 21.40
C THR A 467 -26.04 -17.86 20.13
N ALA A 468 -26.13 -18.61 19.02
CA ALA A 468 -26.71 -18.13 17.77
C ALA A 468 -28.22 -17.88 17.92
N ASN A 469 -28.69 -16.76 17.38
CA ASN A 469 -30.09 -16.37 17.44
C ASN A 469 -30.51 -15.63 16.17
N ARG A 470 -31.71 -15.95 15.66
CA ARG A 470 -32.31 -15.32 14.47
C ARG A 470 -31.45 -15.40 13.20
N VAL A 471 -30.88 -16.57 12.95
CA VAL A 471 -30.16 -16.90 11.71
C VAL A 471 -31.09 -17.65 10.75
N ALA A 472 -31.11 -17.25 9.48
CA ALA A 472 -31.85 -17.94 8.43
C ALA A 472 -30.91 -18.69 7.49
N ILE A 473 -31.06 -20.01 7.41
CA ILE A 473 -30.36 -20.86 6.43
C ILE A 473 -31.35 -21.18 5.31
N ALA A 474 -31.08 -20.65 4.12
CA ALA A 474 -31.91 -20.89 2.94
C ALA A 474 -31.70 -22.30 2.36
N ALA A 475 -32.73 -22.80 1.67
CA ALA A 475 -32.71 -24.13 1.05
C ALA A 475 -31.73 -24.22 -0.14
N THR A 476 -31.28 -23.08 -0.66
CA THR A 476 -30.37 -22.92 -1.81
C THR A 476 -28.91 -23.29 -1.52
N ASN A 477 -28.54 -23.57 -0.27
CA ASN A 477 -27.21 -24.06 0.04
C ASN A 477 -27.04 -25.52 -0.45
N MET A 478 -25.89 -25.83 -1.03
CA MET A 478 -25.52 -27.16 -1.52
C MET A 478 -24.48 -27.79 -0.61
N PHE A 479 -24.72 -29.03 -0.20
CA PHE A 479 -23.82 -29.78 0.68
C PHE A 479 -23.25 -30.98 -0.07
N LYS A 480 -21.92 -31.11 -0.10
CA LYS A 480 -21.22 -32.23 -0.73
C LYS A 480 -20.32 -32.94 0.27
N SER A 481 -20.58 -34.22 0.51
CA SER A 481 -19.72 -35.07 1.36
C SER A 481 -19.41 -34.48 2.75
N ASN A 482 -20.39 -33.82 3.39
CA ASN A 482 -20.28 -33.32 4.75
C ASN A 482 -20.88 -34.33 5.73
N THR A 483 -20.26 -34.51 6.90
CA THR A 483 -20.80 -35.41 7.94
C THR A 483 -22.09 -34.86 8.53
N THR A 484 -22.11 -33.56 8.85
CA THR A 484 -23.26 -32.84 9.39
C THR A 484 -23.52 -31.61 8.53
N PRO A 485 -24.50 -31.62 7.60
CA PRO A 485 -24.81 -30.46 6.78
C PRO A 485 -25.15 -29.22 7.61
N THR A 486 -26.02 -29.36 8.61
CA THR A 486 -26.39 -28.28 9.51
C THR A 486 -26.48 -28.77 10.95
N LEU A 487 -25.83 -28.04 11.87
CA LEU A 487 -25.97 -28.21 13.32
C LEU A 487 -26.53 -26.92 13.91
N ASN A 488 -27.79 -26.96 14.35
CA ASN A 488 -28.44 -25.82 15.00
C ASN A 488 -28.62 -26.07 16.50
N GLN A 489 -27.87 -25.34 17.31
CA GLN A 489 -27.95 -25.40 18.78
C GLN A 489 -28.50 -24.10 19.38
N GLY A 490 -28.73 -23.09 18.54
CA GLY A 490 -29.24 -21.79 18.95
C GLY A 490 -30.76 -21.73 19.02
N SER A 491 -31.28 -20.52 19.29
CA SER A 491 -32.73 -20.26 19.41
C SER A 491 -33.23 -19.38 18.27
N ASN A 492 -34.53 -19.45 17.95
CA ASN A 492 -35.18 -18.64 16.90
C ASN A 492 -34.49 -18.68 15.51
N ASN A 493 -33.69 -19.70 15.23
CA ASN A 493 -33.05 -19.88 13.93
C ASN A 493 -34.04 -20.59 12.99
N VAL A 494 -34.07 -20.16 11.72
CA VAL A 494 -34.88 -20.77 10.67
C VAL A 494 -33.97 -21.57 9.76
N VAL A 495 -34.11 -22.89 9.77
CA VAL A 495 -33.34 -23.78 8.91
C VAL A 495 -34.28 -24.38 7.88
N ALA A 496 -34.21 -23.89 6.64
CA ALA A 496 -34.95 -24.50 5.55
C ALA A 496 -34.37 -25.89 5.24
N PRO A 497 -35.21 -26.89 4.86
CA PRO A 497 -34.71 -28.19 4.46
C PRO A 497 -33.77 -28.05 3.25
N ALA A 498 -32.62 -28.73 3.29
CA ALA A 498 -31.66 -28.68 2.20
C ALA A 498 -32.28 -29.22 0.89
N LEU A 499 -32.13 -28.50 -0.22
CA LEU A 499 -32.67 -28.93 -1.51
C LEU A 499 -31.92 -30.14 -2.07
N VAL A 500 -30.60 -30.24 -1.86
CA VAL A 500 -29.78 -31.32 -2.43
C VAL A 500 -28.58 -31.64 -1.54
N THR A 501 -28.43 -32.93 -1.20
CA THR A 501 -27.22 -33.53 -0.63
C THR A 501 -26.57 -34.40 -1.69
N TRP A 502 -25.34 -34.06 -2.09
CA TRP A 502 -24.55 -34.82 -3.09
C TRP A 502 -23.46 -35.67 -2.43
#